data_AF-A0A257ABT1-F1
#
_entry.id   AF-A0A257ABT1-F1
#
_cell.length_a   1.000
_cell.length_b   1.000
_cell.length_c   1.000
_cell.angle_alpha   90.00
_cell.angle_beta   90.00
_cell.angle_gamma   90.00
#
_symmetry.space_group_name_H-M   'P 1'
#
loop_
_entity.id
_entity.type
_entity.pdbx_description
1 polymer ?
#
loop_
_entity_poly.entity_id
_entity_poly.type
_entity_poly.pdbx_seq_one_letter_code
_entity_poly.pdbx_strand_id
1 'polypeptide(L)'
;MTKLIICIDRDDDLGRKAGITTPVIGREANIDAAVNLLLADPEDSDANTIFGGVQVYDKLVENESVEIVSIAGDEDVGMVSDERIAAQLDEILSSLQPESVIVVSDGAEDESLMPLVHSRVRVDALHRVVVRQSERLESTLYMIKRAFEEPKISHAILIPIGIACLLYAIFLLIGYPEGAVIAITAAIGTYMLYHGFGLHEAWNSFNTSMKQSLYGGKIAFTAGTAVVLLSVVATVQGTVSFWEYYNQEKFTYGYVVLLMIFINSSVCTSHSQPCSHASFSRLQADSSSGAQVTTFSQ
;
A
#
# COMPACT_ATOMS: atom_id res chain seq x y z
N MET A 1 12.65 -27.86 -44.50
CA MET A 1 11.87 -26.96 -43.64
C MET A 1 12.81 -25.93 -43.06
N THR A 2 12.71 -24.72 -43.57
CA THR A 2 13.47 -23.58 -43.06
C THR A 2 12.60 -22.90 -42.02
N LYS A 3 12.99 -22.96 -40.75
CA LYS A 3 12.32 -22.25 -39.66
C LYS A 3 12.99 -20.91 -39.41
N LEU A 4 12.20 -19.90 -39.11
CA LEU A 4 12.70 -18.58 -38.76
C LEU A 4 12.29 -18.23 -37.34
N ILE A 5 13.28 -17.85 -36.52
CA ILE A 5 13.04 -17.32 -35.17
C ILE A 5 13.00 -15.81 -35.29
N ILE A 6 11.91 -15.20 -34.81
CA ILE A 6 11.71 -13.76 -34.86
C ILE A 6 11.63 -13.23 -33.43
N CYS A 7 12.58 -12.39 -33.05
CA CYS A 7 12.47 -11.57 -31.85
C CYS A 7 11.82 -10.24 -32.24
N ILE A 8 10.75 -9.85 -31.55
CA ILE A 8 10.00 -8.64 -31.86
C ILE A 8 10.17 -7.67 -30.70
N ASP A 9 10.56 -6.44 -31.03
CA ASP A 9 10.62 -5.27 -30.15
C ASP A 9 9.70 -4.20 -30.78
N ARG A 10 8.67 -3.73 -30.07
CA ARG A 10 7.71 -2.80 -30.66
C ARG A 10 8.15 -1.33 -30.59
N ASP A 11 8.94 -0.93 -29.60
CA ASP A 11 9.24 0.47 -29.30
C ASP A 11 10.66 0.93 -29.68
N ASP A 12 11.36 0.13 -30.48
CA ASP A 12 12.65 0.43 -31.11
C ASP A 12 13.78 0.68 -30.11
N ASP A 13 13.84 -0.10 -29.05
CA ASP A 13 14.91 0.00 -28.06
C ASP A 13 16.28 -0.35 -28.65
N LEU A 14 16.32 -1.29 -29.59
CA LEU A 14 17.51 -1.59 -30.39
C LEU A 14 18.03 -0.37 -31.17
N GLY A 15 17.15 0.36 -31.86
CA GLY A 15 17.53 1.55 -32.63
C GLY A 15 17.86 2.75 -31.75
N ARG A 16 17.01 3.02 -30.76
CA ARG A 16 17.06 4.18 -29.87
C ARG A 16 18.21 4.14 -28.88
N LYS A 17 18.39 3.02 -28.17
CA LYS A 17 19.38 2.89 -27.09
C LYS A 17 20.72 2.39 -27.61
N ALA A 18 20.71 1.38 -28.48
CA ALA A 18 21.92 0.72 -28.96
C ALA A 18 22.44 1.26 -30.31
N GLY A 19 21.65 2.07 -31.03
CA GLY A 19 22.02 2.61 -32.34
C GLY A 19 22.06 1.55 -33.45
N ILE A 20 21.30 0.47 -33.30
CA ILE A 20 21.33 -0.70 -34.18
C ILE A 20 20.18 -0.61 -35.19
N THR A 21 20.52 -0.73 -36.46
CA THR A 21 19.51 -0.78 -37.52
C THR A 21 18.89 -2.16 -37.64
N THR A 22 17.57 -2.23 -37.47
CA THR A 22 16.76 -3.42 -37.74
C THR A 22 16.33 -3.49 -39.22
N PRO A 23 16.15 -4.69 -39.80
CA PRO A 23 16.19 -6.01 -39.14
C PRO A 23 17.62 -6.56 -38.97
N VAL A 24 17.89 -7.20 -37.83
CA VAL A 24 19.18 -7.82 -37.52
C VAL A 24 19.12 -9.32 -37.84
N ILE A 25 19.81 -9.75 -38.89
CA ILE A 25 19.77 -11.13 -39.38
C ILE A 25 21.03 -11.89 -38.96
N GLY A 26 20.85 -13.11 -38.47
CA GLY A 26 21.95 -14.03 -38.16
C GLY A 26 22.32 -14.09 -36.68
N ARG A 27 22.78 -15.25 -36.24
CA ARG A 27 23.04 -15.53 -34.82
C ARG A 27 24.03 -14.58 -34.16
N GLU A 28 25.21 -14.37 -34.76
CA GLU A 28 26.23 -13.51 -34.14
C GLU A 28 25.80 -12.05 -34.12
N ALA A 29 25.19 -11.55 -35.20
CA ALA A 29 24.68 -10.19 -35.25
C ALA A 29 23.62 -9.92 -34.16
N ASN A 30 22.76 -10.90 -33.87
CA ASN A 30 21.77 -10.82 -32.80
C ASN A 30 22.41 -10.82 -31.40
N ILE A 31 23.46 -11.63 -31.19
CA ILE A 31 24.20 -11.63 -29.92
C ILE A 31 24.89 -10.28 -29.71
N ASP A 32 25.59 -9.77 -30.72
CA ASP A 32 26.26 -8.48 -30.65
C ASP A 32 25.25 -7.35 -30.40
N ALA A 33 24.06 -7.44 -31.01
CA ALA A 33 23.01 -6.47 -30.80
C ALA A 33 22.48 -6.48 -29.36
N ALA A 34 22.20 -7.66 -28.81
CA ALA A 34 21.75 -7.80 -27.42
C ALA A 34 22.82 -7.35 -26.41
N VAL A 35 24.11 -7.64 -26.69
CA VAL A 35 25.22 -7.18 -25.86
C VAL A 35 25.32 -5.65 -25.87
N ASN A 36 25.25 -5.03 -27.06
CA ASN A 36 25.28 -3.57 -27.17
C ASN A 36 24.08 -2.91 -26.48
N LEU A 37 22.89 -3.51 -26.57
CA LEU A 37 21.71 -3.03 -25.86
C LEU A 37 21.90 -3.08 -24.34
N LEU A 38 22.36 -4.20 -23.78
CA LEU A 38 22.64 -4.27 -22.33
C LEU A 38 23.79 -3.37 -21.87
N LEU A 39 24.75 -3.05 -22.75
CA LEU A 39 25.79 -2.08 -22.44
C LEU A 39 25.26 -0.64 -22.37
N ALA A 40 24.21 -0.34 -23.15
CA ALA A 40 23.53 0.95 -23.14
C ALA A 40 22.49 1.05 -22.01
N ASP A 41 21.69 0.00 -21.81
CA ASP A 41 20.65 -0.11 -20.78
C ASP A 41 20.59 -1.54 -20.19
N PRO A 42 21.21 -1.78 -19.03
CA PRO A 42 21.22 -3.10 -18.40
C PRO A 42 19.87 -3.56 -17.82
N GLU A 43 18.89 -2.68 -17.67
CA GLU A 43 17.57 -3.00 -17.07
C GLU A 43 16.55 -3.46 -18.11
N ASP A 44 16.91 -3.35 -19.38
CA ASP A 44 16.11 -3.66 -20.55
C ASP A 44 15.79 -5.16 -20.70
N SER A 45 14.51 -5.49 -20.93
CA SER A 45 14.06 -6.87 -21.10
C SER A 45 14.19 -7.38 -22.54
N ASP A 46 14.25 -6.52 -23.55
CA ASP A 46 14.35 -6.90 -24.97
C ASP A 46 15.66 -7.61 -25.28
N ALA A 47 16.75 -7.20 -24.64
CA ALA A 47 18.00 -7.93 -24.76
C ALA A 47 17.85 -9.40 -24.31
N ASN A 48 17.06 -9.65 -23.26
CA ASN A 48 16.77 -11.01 -22.81
C ASN A 48 15.88 -11.77 -23.80
N THR A 49 14.95 -11.09 -24.47
CA THR A 49 14.17 -11.65 -25.60
C THR A 49 15.09 -12.15 -26.70
N ILE A 50 16.07 -11.35 -27.11
CA ILE A 50 17.05 -11.73 -28.14
C ILE A 50 17.88 -12.93 -27.69
N PHE A 51 18.39 -12.94 -26.45
CA PHE A 51 19.09 -14.10 -25.91
C PHE A 51 18.21 -15.35 -25.83
N GLY A 52 16.92 -15.20 -25.51
CA GLY A 52 15.93 -16.27 -25.57
C GLY A 52 15.78 -16.83 -26.98
N GLY A 53 15.71 -15.97 -27.99
CA GLY A 53 15.71 -16.37 -29.40
C GLY A 53 16.97 -17.12 -29.82
N VAL A 54 18.15 -16.63 -29.43
CA VAL A 54 19.44 -17.32 -29.68
C VAL A 54 19.46 -18.70 -29.01
N GLN A 55 18.93 -18.82 -27.78
CA GLN A 55 18.82 -20.12 -27.12
C GLN A 55 17.90 -21.08 -27.87
N VAL A 56 16.79 -20.60 -28.42
CA VAL A 56 15.88 -21.41 -29.27
C VAL A 56 16.59 -21.82 -30.56
N TYR A 57 17.34 -20.91 -31.18
CA TYR A 57 18.14 -21.17 -32.38
C TYR A 57 19.14 -22.31 -32.12
N ASP A 58 19.92 -22.21 -31.04
CA ASP A 58 20.97 -23.17 -30.70
C ASP A 58 20.41 -24.59 -30.47
N LYS A 59 19.17 -24.69 -29.96
CA LYS A 59 18.50 -25.98 -29.75
C LYS A 59 18.00 -26.62 -31.04
N LEU A 60 17.66 -25.82 -32.06
CA LEU A 60 17.01 -26.30 -33.27
C LEU A 60 17.99 -26.49 -34.44
N VAL A 61 19.08 -25.71 -34.48
CA VAL A 61 20.07 -25.74 -35.57
C VAL A 61 20.75 -27.11 -35.74
N GLU A 62 20.78 -27.94 -34.69
CA GLU A 62 21.35 -29.29 -34.75
C GLU A 62 20.53 -30.25 -35.64
N ASN A 63 19.22 -30.01 -35.78
CA ASN A 63 18.29 -30.93 -36.45
C ASN A 63 17.55 -30.31 -37.64
N GLU A 64 17.48 -28.99 -37.71
CA GLU A 64 16.69 -28.25 -38.69
C GLU A 64 17.48 -27.07 -39.27
N SER A 65 17.10 -26.61 -40.46
CA SER A 65 17.64 -25.36 -41.01
C SER A 65 16.89 -24.21 -40.36
N VAL A 66 17.60 -23.42 -39.56
CA VAL A 66 17.01 -22.34 -38.77
C VAL A 66 17.77 -21.05 -39.04
N GLU A 67 17.06 -19.94 -39.11
CA GLU A 67 17.62 -18.59 -39.13
C GLU A 67 17.02 -17.78 -37.97
N ILE A 68 17.73 -16.77 -37.49
CA ILE A 68 17.24 -15.86 -36.44
C ILE A 68 17.27 -14.42 -36.93
N VAL A 69 16.20 -13.68 -36.65
CA VAL A 69 16.08 -12.27 -36.97
C VAL A 69 15.45 -11.51 -35.80
N SER A 70 16.00 -10.33 -35.49
CA SER A 70 15.33 -9.36 -34.63
C SER A 70 14.77 -8.22 -35.46
N ILE A 71 13.51 -7.89 -35.24
CA ILE A 71 12.82 -6.77 -35.85
C ILE A 71 12.40 -5.79 -34.76
N ALA A 72 12.54 -4.50 -35.04
CA ALA A 72 12.14 -3.45 -34.11
C ALA A 72 11.22 -2.44 -34.78
N GLY A 73 10.32 -1.85 -34.00
CA GLY A 73 9.33 -0.89 -34.45
C GLY A 73 9.86 0.53 -34.54
N ASP A 74 9.15 1.44 -33.87
CA ASP A 74 9.47 2.87 -33.80
C ASP A 74 9.15 3.38 -32.38
N GLU A 75 9.84 4.43 -31.92
CA GLU A 75 9.62 5.03 -30.59
C GLU A 75 8.16 5.49 -30.42
N ASP A 76 7.55 5.98 -31.50
CA ASP A 76 6.13 6.28 -31.53
C ASP A 76 5.30 4.99 -31.70
N VAL A 77 5.13 4.29 -30.58
CA VAL A 77 4.31 3.06 -30.50
C VAL A 77 2.90 3.32 -31.05
N GLY A 78 2.46 2.45 -31.96
CA GLY A 78 1.16 2.57 -32.63
C GLY A 78 1.25 2.22 -34.10
N MET A 79 0.50 2.93 -34.94
CA MET A 79 0.39 2.60 -36.37
C MET A 79 1.72 2.68 -37.12
N VAL A 80 2.58 3.63 -36.78
CA VAL A 80 3.89 3.83 -37.43
C VAL A 80 4.82 2.65 -37.14
N SER A 81 4.92 2.26 -35.87
CA SER A 81 5.66 1.07 -35.45
C SER A 81 5.12 -0.20 -36.12
N ASP A 82 3.80 -0.41 -36.09
CA ASP A 82 3.16 -1.60 -36.69
C ASP A 82 3.41 -1.67 -38.21
N GLU A 83 3.34 -0.54 -38.93
CA GLU A 83 3.65 -0.46 -40.37
C GLU A 83 5.12 -0.79 -40.67
N ARG A 84 6.04 -0.30 -39.83
CA ARG A 84 7.47 -0.54 -39.98
C ARG A 84 7.84 -2.00 -39.72
N ILE A 85 7.24 -2.61 -38.71
CA ILE A 85 7.39 -4.04 -38.40
C ILE A 85 6.83 -4.89 -39.54
N ALA A 86 5.66 -4.52 -40.08
CA ALA A 86 5.09 -5.16 -41.25
C ALA A 86 6.02 -5.12 -42.46
N ALA A 87 6.61 -3.95 -42.76
CA ALA A 87 7.52 -3.78 -43.90
C ALA A 87 8.78 -4.65 -43.75
N GLN A 88 9.39 -4.65 -42.57
CA GLN A 88 10.56 -5.51 -42.29
C GLN A 88 10.20 -6.98 -42.40
N LEU A 89 9.06 -7.40 -41.85
CA LEU A 89 8.60 -8.78 -41.95
C LEU A 89 8.37 -9.20 -43.41
N ASP A 90 7.77 -8.33 -44.23
CA ASP A 90 7.56 -8.59 -45.66
C ASP A 90 8.89 -8.74 -46.42
N GLU A 91 9.90 -7.93 -46.10
CA GLU A 91 11.27 -8.04 -46.65
C GLU A 91 11.94 -9.37 -46.27
N ILE A 92 11.90 -9.74 -45.00
CA ILE A 92 12.48 -10.98 -44.46
C ILE A 92 11.82 -12.21 -45.08
N LEU A 93 10.49 -12.22 -45.15
CA LEU A 93 9.75 -13.35 -45.72
C LEU A 93 10.03 -13.51 -47.22
N SER A 94 10.24 -12.40 -47.94
CA SER A 94 10.59 -12.44 -49.37
C SER A 94 11.98 -13.01 -49.64
N SER A 95 12.94 -12.73 -48.74
CA SER A 95 14.34 -13.09 -48.89
C SER A 95 14.67 -14.49 -48.37
N LEU A 96 14.18 -14.85 -47.18
CA LEU A 96 14.48 -16.12 -46.51
C LEU A 96 13.46 -17.23 -46.82
N GLN A 97 12.24 -16.86 -47.21
CA GLN A 97 11.14 -17.78 -47.55
C GLN A 97 10.97 -18.93 -46.53
N PRO A 98 10.80 -18.64 -45.23
CA PRO A 98 10.63 -19.67 -44.22
C PRO A 98 9.28 -20.39 -44.36
N GLU A 99 9.24 -21.67 -44.02
CA GLU A 99 7.99 -22.46 -44.02
C GLU A 99 7.14 -22.16 -42.77
N SER A 100 7.81 -21.88 -41.66
CA SER A 100 7.17 -21.48 -40.40
C SER A 100 8.08 -20.62 -39.54
N VAL A 101 7.46 -19.91 -38.59
CA VAL A 101 8.17 -19.03 -37.66
C VAL A 101 7.91 -19.40 -36.20
N ILE A 102 8.90 -19.12 -35.36
CA ILE A 102 8.77 -19.11 -33.90
C ILE A 102 8.98 -17.67 -33.47
N VAL A 103 7.98 -17.09 -32.82
CA VAL A 103 8.04 -15.71 -32.33
C VAL A 103 8.54 -15.72 -30.88
N VAL A 104 9.41 -14.78 -30.54
CA VAL A 104 9.94 -14.56 -29.19
C VAL A 104 9.61 -13.13 -28.77
N SER A 105 9.04 -12.97 -27.57
CA SER A 105 8.61 -11.68 -27.02
C SER A 105 8.80 -11.68 -25.49
N ASP A 106 8.98 -10.53 -24.87
CA ASP A 106 9.02 -10.39 -23.41
C ASP A 106 7.66 -10.07 -22.77
N GLY A 107 6.70 -9.59 -23.56
CA GLY A 107 5.56 -8.85 -23.01
C GLY A 107 4.21 -9.14 -23.66
N ALA A 108 3.20 -8.39 -23.22
CA ALA A 108 1.89 -8.35 -23.89
C ALA A 108 1.88 -7.35 -25.05
N GLU A 109 2.85 -6.43 -25.07
CA GLU A 109 2.95 -5.36 -26.04
C GLU A 109 3.38 -5.89 -27.42
N ASP A 110 4.46 -6.66 -27.52
CA ASP A 110 4.83 -7.27 -28.81
C ASP A 110 3.88 -8.40 -29.21
N GLU A 111 3.31 -9.12 -28.23
CA GLU A 111 2.29 -10.13 -28.53
C GLU A 111 1.03 -9.55 -29.17
N SER A 112 0.77 -8.25 -28.99
CA SER A 112 -0.32 -7.57 -29.69
C SER A 112 -0.14 -7.56 -31.22
N LEU A 113 1.10 -7.75 -31.71
CA LEU A 113 1.45 -7.85 -33.12
C LEU A 113 1.26 -9.26 -33.69
N MET A 114 0.94 -10.26 -32.87
CA MET A 114 0.72 -11.64 -33.34
C MET A 114 -0.30 -11.75 -34.49
N PRO A 115 -1.44 -11.03 -34.51
CA PRO A 115 -2.35 -11.06 -35.66
C PRO A 115 -1.69 -10.61 -36.97
N LEU A 116 -0.76 -9.65 -36.89
CA LEU A 116 0.01 -9.15 -38.03
C LEU A 116 0.95 -10.23 -38.56
N VAL A 117 1.67 -10.92 -37.67
CA VAL A 117 2.57 -12.02 -38.04
C VAL A 117 1.80 -13.21 -38.61
N HIS A 118 0.71 -13.63 -37.94
CA HIS A 118 -0.16 -14.71 -38.38
C HIS A 118 -0.77 -14.49 -39.76
N SER A 119 -1.00 -13.23 -40.14
CA SER A 119 -1.56 -12.90 -41.45
C SER A 119 -0.60 -13.15 -42.61
N ARG A 120 0.71 -13.25 -42.35
CA ARG A 120 1.78 -13.34 -43.37
C ARG A 120 2.44 -14.71 -43.43
N VAL A 121 2.60 -15.37 -42.29
CA VAL A 121 3.36 -16.62 -42.19
C VAL A 121 2.78 -17.55 -41.13
N ARG A 122 2.99 -18.85 -41.30
CA ARG A 122 2.58 -19.85 -40.31
C ARG A 122 3.44 -19.73 -39.05
N VAL A 123 2.82 -19.42 -37.92
CA VAL A 123 3.49 -19.41 -36.62
C VAL A 123 3.32 -20.77 -35.95
N ASP A 124 4.44 -21.45 -35.66
CA ASP A 124 4.43 -22.75 -34.99
C ASP A 124 4.36 -22.60 -33.46
N ALA A 125 5.02 -21.58 -32.91
CA ALA A 125 5.06 -21.33 -31.48
C ALA A 125 5.33 -19.85 -31.15
N LEU A 126 4.89 -19.45 -29.96
CA LEU A 126 5.22 -18.19 -29.31
C LEU A 126 6.00 -18.52 -28.02
N HIS A 127 7.21 -18.00 -27.92
CA HIS A 127 8.12 -18.21 -26.80
C HIS A 127 8.24 -16.93 -25.98
N ARG A 128 7.54 -16.86 -24.85
CA ARG A 128 7.62 -15.71 -23.95
C ARG A 128 8.84 -15.81 -23.03
N VAL A 129 9.68 -14.77 -23.03
CA VAL A 129 10.84 -14.64 -22.14
C VAL A 129 10.49 -13.67 -21.01
N VAL A 130 10.37 -14.18 -19.77
CA VAL A 130 10.04 -13.33 -18.61
C VAL A 130 11.28 -13.18 -17.72
N VAL A 131 11.78 -11.94 -17.61
CA VAL A 131 12.83 -11.60 -16.65
C VAL A 131 12.23 -11.52 -15.25
N ARG A 132 12.62 -12.44 -14.36
CA ARG A 132 12.12 -12.46 -12.97
C ARG A 132 12.75 -11.35 -12.15
N GLN A 133 12.11 -10.20 -12.10
CA GLN A 133 12.42 -9.13 -11.17
C GLN A 133 11.78 -9.44 -9.79
N SER A 134 12.44 -9.10 -8.69
CA SER A 134 11.91 -9.40 -7.35
C SER A 134 10.60 -8.63 -7.09
N GLU A 135 9.50 -9.37 -6.92
CA GLU A 135 8.06 -9.01 -6.88
C GLU A 135 7.57 -7.79 -6.07
N ARG A 136 8.43 -7.02 -5.39
CA ARG A 136 7.99 -6.10 -4.33
C ARG A 136 7.26 -4.84 -4.81
N LEU A 137 7.40 -4.42 -6.07
CA LEU A 137 6.85 -3.13 -6.52
C LEU A 137 5.46 -3.26 -7.16
N GLU A 138 5.22 -4.27 -8.00
CA GLU A 138 3.92 -4.47 -8.65
C GLU A 138 2.83 -4.88 -7.64
N SER A 139 3.19 -5.79 -6.72
CA SER A 139 2.28 -6.29 -5.68
C SER A 139 1.86 -5.20 -4.69
N THR A 140 2.76 -4.26 -4.35
CA THR A 140 2.48 -3.16 -3.42
C THR A 140 1.51 -2.16 -4.05
N LEU A 141 1.71 -1.77 -5.30
CA LEU A 141 0.81 -0.84 -6.00
C LEU A 141 -0.58 -1.45 -6.22
N TYR A 142 -0.65 -2.73 -6.57
CA TYR A 142 -1.93 -3.44 -6.69
C TYR A 142 -2.66 -3.56 -5.35
N MET A 143 -1.95 -3.84 -4.24
CA MET A 143 -2.55 -3.88 -2.91
C MET A 143 -3.13 -2.52 -2.50
N ILE A 144 -2.41 -1.43 -2.75
CA ILE A 144 -2.90 -0.08 -2.43
C ILE A 144 -4.15 0.23 -3.25
N LYS A 145 -4.09 0.02 -4.57
CA LYS A 145 -5.25 0.24 -5.46
C LYS A 145 -6.47 -0.57 -5.01
N ARG A 146 -6.27 -1.86 -4.73
CA ARG A 146 -7.31 -2.77 -4.28
C ARG A 146 -7.89 -2.39 -2.91
N ALA A 147 -7.07 -1.86 -1.99
CA ALA A 147 -7.54 -1.38 -0.70
C ALA A 147 -8.51 -0.19 -0.82
N PHE A 148 -8.32 0.68 -1.83
CA PHE A 148 -9.23 1.80 -2.11
C PHE A 148 -10.49 1.37 -2.88
N GLU A 149 -10.38 0.37 -3.77
CA GLU A 149 -11.50 -0.13 -4.58
C GLU A 149 -12.45 -1.06 -3.81
N GLU A 150 -11.95 -1.84 -2.85
CA GLU A 150 -12.80 -2.74 -2.06
C GLU A 150 -13.65 -1.95 -1.05
N PRO A 151 -14.99 -1.93 -1.18
CA PRO A 151 -15.84 -1.07 -0.36
C PRO A 151 -15.70 -1.38 1.13
N LYS A 152 -15.48 -2.64 1.52
CA LYS A 152 -15.29 -3.00 2.94
C LYS A 152 -14.04 -2.36 3.55
N ILE A 153 -12.91 -2.37 2.83
CA ILE A 153 -11.62 -1.85 3.30
C ILE A 153 -11.63 -0.33 3.22
N SER A 154 -12.07 0.19 2.08
CA SER A 154 -12.24 1.61 1.80
C SER A 154 -13.13 2.29 2.86
N HIS A 155 -14.30 1.70 3.18
CA HIS A 155 -15.18 2.26 4.21
C HIS A 155 -14.55 2.19 5.61
N ALA A 156 -13.82 1.12 5.93
CA ALA A 156 -13.18 0.98 7.24
C ALA A 156 -12.06 2.00 7.48
N ILE A 157 -11.36 2.43 6.43
CA ILE A 157 -10.22 3.35 6.54
C ILE A 157 -10.63 4.80 6.23
N LEU A 158 -11.32 5.04 5.11
CA LEU A 158 -11.65 6.39 4.65
C LEU A 158 -12.74 7.06 5.49
N ILE A 159 -13.72 6.32 6.00
CA ILE A 159 -14.83 6.95 6.76
C ILE A 159 -14.32 7.55 8.08
N PRO A 160 -13.56 6.83 8.94
CA PRO A 160 -13.05 7.42 10.17
C PRO A 160 -12.13 8.62 9.92
N ILE A 161 -11.25 8.51 8.92
CA ILE A 161 -10.34 9.60 8.52
C ILE A 161 -11.15 10.80 8.02
N GLY A 162 -12.13 10.57 7.15
CA GLY A 162 -13.00 11.62 6.61
C GLY A 162 -13.80 12.35 7.69
N ILE A 163 -14.40 11.61 8.63
CA ILE A 163 -15.11 12.20 9.77
C ILE A 163 -14.16 13.01 10.65
N ALA A 164 -12.96 12.49 10.95
CA ALA A 164 -11.97 13.21 11.75
C ALA A 164 -11.52 14.52 11.09
N CYS A 165 -11.23 14.49 9.79
CA CYS A 165 -10.87 15.67 9.01
C CYS A 165 -12.02 16.69 8.95
N LEU A 166 -13.26 16.22 8.77
CA LEU A 166 -14.45 17.07 8.71
C LEU A 166 -14.72 17.74 10.06
N LEU A 167 -14.64 16.99 11.16
CA LEU A 167 -14.74 17.54 12.51
C LEU A 167 -13.65 18.58 12.75
N TYR A 168 -12.40 18.27 12.40
CA TYR A 168 -11.29 19.21 12.54
C TYR A 168 -11.54 20.52 11.77
N ALA A 169 -12.02 20.43 10.53
CA ALA A 169 -12.37 21.60 9.72
C ALA A 169 -13.50 22.45 10.33
N ILE A 170 -14.54 21.82 10.89
CA ILE A 170 -15.66 22.53 11.55
C ILE A 170 -15.16 23.31 12.77
N PHE A 171 -14.35 22.68 13.63
CA PHE A 171 -13.83 23.32 14.84
C PHE A 171 -12.84 24.45 14.53
N LEU A 172 -12.06 24.30 13.44
CA LEU A 172 -11.24 25.39 12.91
C LEU A 172 -12.08 26.59 12.49
N LEU A 173 -13.22 26.36 11.82
CA LEU A 173 -14.11 27.44 11.39
C LEU A 173 -14.72 28.22 12.57
N ILE A 174 -14.98 27.54 13.69
CA ILE A 174 -15.55 28.14 14.90
C ILE A 174 -14.46 28.80 15.77
N GLY A 175 -13.18 28.67 15.40
CA GLY A 175 -12.06 29.25 16.14
C GLY A 175 -11.71 28.50 17.42
N TYR A 176 -12.07 27.21 17.52
CA TYR A 176 -11.78 26.35 18.67
C TYR A 176 -11.16 25.01 18.24
N PRO A 177 -9.96 25.00 17.64
CA PRO A 177 -9.32 23.78 17.15
C PRO A 177 -9.02 22.76 18.26
N GLU A 178 -8.82 23.20 19.50
CA GLU A 178 -8.57 22.33 20.65
C GLU A 178 -9.74 21.37 20.90
N GLY A 179 -10.97 21.83 20.64
CA GLY A 179 -12.17 21.01 20.76
C GLY A 179 -12.20 19.80 19.82
N ALA A 180 -11.68 19.94 18.60
CA ALA A 180 -11.58 18.82 17.67
C ALA A 180 -10.58 17.77 18.16
N VAL A 181 -9.43 18.18 18.70
CA VAL A 181 -8.44 17.23 19.23
C VAL A 181 -9.01 16.45 20.39
N ILE A 182 -9.73 17.12 21.30
CA ILE A 182 -10.41 16.48 22.43
C ILE A 182 -11.46 15.49 21.92
N ALA A 183 -12.31 15.90 20.98
CA ALA A 183 -13.38 15.05 20.43
C ALA A 183 -12.84 13.81 19.69
N ILE A 184 -11.84 14.00 18.82
CA ILE A 184 -11.21 12.90 18.06
C ILE A 184 -10.53 11.92 19.02
N THR A 185 -9.77 12.43 19.99
CA THR A 185 -9.08 11.58 20.98
C THR A 185 -10.08 10.81 21.86
N ALA A 186 -11.16 11.47 22.30
CA ALA A 186 -12.22 10.83 23.08
C ALA A 186 -12.95 9.74 22.28
N ALA A 187 -13.22 9.99 20.99
CA ALA A 187 -13.84 9.00 20.11
C ALA A 187 -12.95 7.78 19.89
N ILE A 188 -11.65 7.98 19.62
CA ILE A 188 -10.67 6.90 19.48
C ILE A 188 -10.53 6.12 20.80
N GLY A 189 -10.39 6.82 21.92
CA GLY A 189 -10.27 6.20 23.24
C GLY A 189 -11.49 5.35 23.59
N THR A 190 -12.70 5.87 23.33
CA THR A 190 -13.95 5.13 23.55
C THR A 190 -14.05 3.91 22.63
N TYR A 191 -13.67 4.04 21.36
CA TYR A 191 -13.62 2.92 20.42
C TYR A 191 -12.66 1.82 20.87
N MET A 192 -11.47 2.20 21.35
CA MET A 192 -10.47 1.28 21.90
C MET A 192 -10.95 0.60 23.17
N LEU A 193 -11.61 1.31 24.08
CA LEU A 193 -12.18 0.69 25.29
C LEU A 193 -13.30 -0.29 24.94
N TYR A 194 -14.18 0.08 24.02
CA TYR A 194 -15.26 -0.79 23.55
C TYR A 194 -14.72 -2.11 22.97
N HIS A 195 -13.66 -2.06 22.17
CA HIS A 195 -13.02 -3.26 21.61
C HIS A 195 -12.11 -4.00 22.60
N GLY A 196 -11.36 -3.26 23.43
CA GLY A 196 -10.36 -3.79 24.34
C GLY A 196 -10.93 -4.56 25.52
N PHE A 197 -12.14 -4.21 25.97
CA PHE A 197 -12.82 -4.94 27.05
C PHE A 197 -13.50 -6.24 26.61
N GLY A 198 -13.44 -6.62 25.32
CA GLY A 198 -14.15 -7.82 24.84
C GLY A 198 -15.66 -7.75 25.07
N LEU A 199 -16.21 -6.55 25.24
CA LEU A 199 -17.64 -6.29 25.51
C LEU A 199 -18.56 -6.88 24.43
N HIS A 200 -18.00 -7.23 23.26
CA HIS A 200 -18.69 -7.96 22.22
C HIS A 200 -19.30 -9.29 22.71
N GLU A 201 -18.56 -10.05 23.52
CA GLU A 201 -18.99 -11.35 24.03
C GLU A 201 -19.97 -11.21 25.20
N ALA A 202 -19.74 -10.24 26.08
CA ALA A 202 -20.63 -9.90 27.19
C ALA A 202 -21.99 -9.37 26.68
N TRP A 203 -21.99 -8.57 25.60
CA TRP A 203 -23.22 -8.05 25.01
C TRP A 203 -24.03 -9.13 24.32
N ASN A 204 -23.38 -10.03 23.56
CA ASN A 204 -24.07 -11.12 22.88
C ASN A 204 -24.65 -12.16 23.86
N SER A 205 -23.93 -12.47 24.94
CA SER A 205 -24.41 -13.36 26.01
C SER A 205 -25.53 -12.74 26.83
N PHE A 206 -25.49 -11.42 27.09
CA PHE A 206 -26.60 -10.70 27.73
C PHE A 206 -27.86 -10.68 26.84
N ASN A 207 -27.70 -10.45 25.53
CA ASN A 207 -28.82 -10.36 24.59
C ASN A 207 -29.49 -11.73 24.33
N THR A 208 -28.70 -12.81 24.29
CA THR A 208 -29.23 -14.19 24.24
C THR A 208 -29.88 -14.60 25.55
N SER A 209 -29.28 -14.25 26.70
CA SER A 209 -29.86 -14.52 28.04
C SER A 209 -31.16 -13.74 28.28
N MET A 210 -31.26 -12.50 27.77
CA MET A 210 -32.49 -11.70 27.74
C MET A 210 -33.57 -12.36 26.88
N LYS A 211 -33.24 -12.78 25.65
CA LYS A 211 -34.18 -13.48 24.76
C LYS A 211 -34.66 -14.80 25.33
N GLN A 212 -33.79 -15.54 26.02
CA GLN A 212 -34.15 -16.84 26.62
C GLN A 212 -34.96 -16.68 27.92
N SER A 213 -34.72 -15.62 28.70
CA SER A 213 -35.55 -15.25 29.86
C SER A 213 -36.93 -14.72 29.48
N LEU A 214 -37.07 -14.11 28.30
CA LEU A 214 -38.36 -13.64 27.76
C LEU A 214 -39.30 -14.79 27.37
N TYR A 215 -38.77 -15.93 26.93
CA TYR A 215 -39.57 -17.10 26.57
C TYR A 215 -39.75 -18.12 27.73
N GLY A 216 -38.97 -18.02 28.81
CA GLY A 216 -38.86 -19.09 29.83
C GLY A 216 -39.48 -18.85 31.21
N GLY A 217 -39.86 -17.64 31.63
CA GLY A 217 -40.49 -17.48 32.94
C GLY A 217 -40.58 -16.06 33.49
N LYS A 218 -41.79 -15.68 33.91
CA LYS A 218 -42.21 -14.34 34.35
C LYS A 218 -41.38 -13.68 35.48
N ILE A 219 -40.53 -14.43 36.20
CA ILE A 219 -39.76 -13.93 37.36
C ILE A 219 -38.40 -13.36 36.94
N ALA A 220 -37.77 -13.89 35.88
CA ALA A 220 -36.47 -13.41 35.40
C ALA A 220 -36.59 -12.07 34.66
N PHE A 221 -37.72 -11.83 33.98
CA PHE A 221 -37.99 -10.58 33.29
C PHE A 221 -38.11 -9.39 34.26
N THR A 222 -38.87 -9.55 35.35
CA THR A 222 -39.05 -8.48 36.36
C THR A 222 -37.74 -8.15 37.09
N ALA A 223 -36.91 -9.16 37.37
CA ALA A 223 -35.60 -8.94 37.96
C ALA A 223 -34.64 -8.23 36.99
N GLY A 224 -34.62 -8.64 35.72
CA GLY A 224 -33.79 -8.02 34.69
C GLY A 224 -34.14 -6.54 34.45
N THR A 225 -35.43 -6.21 34.35
CA THR A 225 -35.88 -4.81 34.20
C THR A 225 -35.52 -3.98 35.43
N ALA A 226 -35.65 -4.54 36.64
CA ALA A 226 -35.27 -3.84 37.87
C ALA A 226 -33.76 -3.53 37.91
N VAL A 227 -32.90 -4.47 37.48
CA VAL A 227 -31.44 -4.25 37.42
C VAL A 227 -31.09 -3.14 36.41
N VAL A 228 -31.72 -3.13 35.22
CA VAL A 228 -31.48 -2.08 34.22
C VAL A 228 -31.90 -0.71 34.76
N LEU A 229 -33.08 -0.61 35.36
CA LEU A 229 -33.56 0.64 35.95
C LEU A 229 -32.65 1.12 37.09
N LEU A 230 -32.22 0.22 37.99
CA LEU A 230 -31.29 0.55 39.07
C LEU A 230 -29.92 0.97 38.53
N SER A 231 -29.43 0.33 37.45
CA SER A 231 -28.18 0.72 36.81
C SER A 231 -28.25 2.12 36.23
N VAL A 232 -29.35 2.48 35.57
CA VAL A 232 -29.53 3.84 35.02
C VAL A 232 -29.55 4.88 36.14
N VAL A 233 -30.29 4.61 37.22
CA VAL A 233 -30.35 5.52 38.37
C VAL A 233 -28.97 5.66 39.05
N ALA A 234 -28.24 4.56 39.23
CA ALA A 234 -26.91 4.56 39.80
C ALA A 234 -25.91 5.34 38.92
N THR A 235 -25.99 5.19 37.60
CA THR A 235 -25.15 5.96 36.67
C THR A 235 -25.46 7.45 36.73
N VAL A 236 -26.75 7.84 36.74
CA VAL A 236 -27.14 9.25 36.86
C VAL A 236 -26.65 9.85 38.18
N GLN A 237 -26.89 9.16 39.30
CA GLN A 237 -26.40 9.62 40.61
C GLN A 237 -24.87 9.70 40.67
N GLY A 238 -24.17 8.69 40.16
CA GLY A 238 -22.71 8.69 40.10
C GLY A 238 -22.15 9.84 39.24
N THR A 239 -22.81 10.16 38.13
CA THR A 239 -22.38 11.26 37.25
C THR A 239 -22.62 12.62 37.90
N VAL A 240 -23.77 12.80 38.56
CA VAL A 240 -24.08 14.02 39.32
C VAL A 240 -23.11 14.20 40.49
N SER A 241 -22.84 13.15 41.27
CA SER A 241 -21.86 13.21 42.35
C SER A 241 -20.44 13.46 41.84
N PHE A 242 -20.05 12.85 40.72
CA PHE A 242 -18.76 13.13 40.07
C PHE A 242 -18.66 14.60 39.65
N TRP A 243 -19.73 15.15 39.07
CA TRP A 243 -19.79 16.55 38.65
C TRP A 243 -19.74 17.52 39.84
N GLU A 244 -20.46 17.23 40.92
CA GLU A 244 -20.42 18.01 42.16
C GLU A 244 -19.03 17.97 42.83
N TYR A 245 -18.37 16.80 42.82
CA TYR A 245 -17.00 16.67 43.32
C TYR A 245 -15.97 17.36 42.43
N TYR A 246 -16.17 17.37 41.11
CA TYR A 246 -15.33 18.08 40.16
C TYR A 246 -15.43 19.61 40.33
N ASN A 247 -16.62 20.12 40.60
CA ASN A 247 -16.86 21.55 40.81
C ASN A 247 -16.54 22.05 42.23
N GLN A 248 -16.25 21.17 43.20
CA GLN A 248 -15.63 21.60 44.46
C GLN A 248 -14.13 21.75 44.25
N GLU A 249 -13.57 22.92 44.56
CA GLU A 249 -12.14 23.28 44.47
C GLU A 249 -11.17 22.38 45.30
N LYS A 250 -11.67 21.29 45.89
CA LYS A 250 -10.88 20.26 46.59
C LYS A 250 -10.46 19.08 45.71
N PHE A 251 -10.85 19.02 44.43
CA PHE A 251 -10.27 18.06 43.50
C PHE A 251 -8.90 18.56 43.03
N THR A 252 -7.91 18.50 43.92
CA THR A 252 -6.54 18.89 43.62
C THR A 252 -5.96 17.90 42.63
N TYR A 253 -5.56 18.37 41.45
CA TYR A 253 -4.75 17.65 40.45
C TYR A 253 -3.59 16.83 41.06
N GLY A 254 -3.16 17.21 42.27
CA GLY A 254 -2.18 16.51 43.09
C GLY A 254 -2.41 15.02 43.31
N TYR A 255 -3.64 14.50 43.49
CA TYR A 255 -3.81 13.06 43.75
C TYR A 255 -3.60 12.19 42.50
N VAL A 256 -4.09 12.65 41.35
CA VAL A 256 -3.87 11.97 40.06
C VAL A 256 -2.40 12.08 39.66
N VAL A 257 -1.77 13.23 39.88
CA VAL A 257 -0.34 13.45 39.65
C VAL A 257 0.52 12.61 40.62
N LEU A 258 0.15 12.50 41.90
CA LEU A 258 0.83 11.64 42.88
C LEU A 258 0.72 10.16 42.50
N LEU A 259 -0.43 9.71 42.01
CA LEU A 259 -0.61 8.36 41.49
C LEU A 259 0.27 8.14 40.25
N MET A 260 0.33 9.10 39.33
CA MET A 260 1.21 9.04 38.15
C MET A 260 2.69 9.02 38.51
N ILE A 261 3.10 9.83 39.50
CA ILE A 261 4.47 9.85 40.04
C ILE A 261 4.78 8.51 40.72
N PHE A 262 3.85 7.96 41.51
CA PHE A 262 4.00 6.66 42.18
C PHE A 262 4.17 5.53 41.16
N ILE A 263 3.39 5.52 40.08
CA ILE A 263 3.52 4.54 39.00
C ILE A 263 4.86 4.71 38.28
N ASN A 264 5.25 5.94 37.92
CA ASN A 264 6.52 6.22 37.27
C ASN A 264 7.72 5.78 38.14
N SER A 265 7.70 6.09 39.43
CA SER A 265 8.75 5.70 40.36
C SER A 265 8.78 4.19 40.64
N SER A 266 7.63 3.52 40.66
CA SER A 266 7.54 2.06 40.82
C SER A 266 8.06 1.30 39.60
N VAL A 267 7.84 1.82 38.39
CA VAL A 267 8.38 1.25 37.15
C VAL A 267 9.88 1.54 37.02
N CYS A 268 10.34 2.70 37.47
CA CYS A 268 11.77 3.04 37.47
C CYS A 268 12.60 2.14 38.41
N THR A 269 11.99 1.55 39.44
CA THR A 269 12.66 0.57 40.32
C THR A 269 12.84 -0.83 39.72
N SER A 270 12.17 -1.18 38.60
CA SER A 270 12.32 -2.49 37.96
C SER A 270 13.39 -2.55 36.87
N HIS A 271 14.02 -1.43 36.53
CA HIS A 271 15.17 -1.37 35.63
C HIS A 271 16.35 -0.71 36.34
N SER A 272 17.34 -1.52 36.67
CA SER A 272 18.59 -1.15 37.32
C SER A 272 19.46 -0.25 36.42
N GLN A 273 19.11 1.03 36.28
CA GLN A 273 20.01 2.10 35.85
C GLN A 273 19.71 3.42 36.59
N PRO A 274 20.73 4.23 36.95
CA PRO A 274 20.54 5.43 37.74
C PRO A 274 20.04 6.60 36.87
N CYS A 275 18.83 7.11 37.13
CA CYS A 275 18.36 8.36 36.52
C CYS A 275 18.87 9.58 37.30
N SER A 276 19.67 10.39 36.61
CA SER A 276 20.27 11.64 37.09
C SER A 276 19.21 12.70 37.44
N HIS A 277 19.34 13.28 38.64
CA HIS A 277 18.76 14.56 39.00
C HIS A 277 19.24 15.68 38.05
N ALA A 278 18.39 16.15 37.13
CA ALA A 278 18.45 17.51 36.58
C ALA A 278 17.32 17.72 35.57
N SER A 279 16.25 18.43 35.95
CA SER A 279 15.44 19.32 35.08
C SER A 279 14.08 19.75 35.66
N PHE A 280 13.87 19.78 36.99
CA PHE A 280 12.63 20.33 37.56
C PHE A 280 12.78 21.77 38.13
N SER A 281 13.95 22.40 38.00
CA SER A 281 14.23 23.72 38.56
C SER A 281 13.94 24.90 37.61
N ARG A 282 13.15 24.74 36.54
CA ARG A 282 12.94 25.79 35.52
C ARG A 282 11.52 26.29 35.26
N LEU A 283 10.52 25.89 36.06
CA LEU A 283 9.16 26.43 35.91
C LEU A 283 8.60 27.13 37.15
N GLN A 284 9.39 27.24 38.23
CA GLN A 284 8.98 27.97 39.44
C GLN A 284 9.63 29.37 39.55
N ALA A 285 10.44 29.77 38.56
CA ALA A 285 11.20 31.02 38.59
C ALA A 285 10.53 32.21 37.86
N ASP A 286 9.39 32.01 37.19
CA ASP A 286 8.78 33.06 36.32
C ASP A 286 7.48 33.67 36.86
N SER A 287 7.10 33.37 38.11
CA SER A 287 5.92 34.00 38.77
C SER A 287 6.25 34.93 39.94
N SER A 288 7.53 35.14 40.25
CA SER A 288 7.99 35.94 41.40
C SER A 288 8.85 37.16 41.04
N SER A 289 8.75 37.67 39.81
CA SER A 289 9.31 38.97 39.39
C SER A 289 8.22 40.06 39.32
N GLY A 290 7.59 40.33 40.47
CA GLY A 290 6.54 41.34 40.58
C GLY A 290 6.44 41.94 41.98
N ALA A 291 7.57 42.14 42.66
CA ALA A 291 7.62 42.89 43.91
C ALA A 291 8.80 43.87 43.89
N GLN A 292 8.48 45.16 43.71
CA GLN A 292 9.28 46.28 44.17
C GLN A 292 8.32 47.36 44.69
N VAL A 293 8.53 48.11 45.78
CA VAL A 293 9.47 48.05 46.91
C VAL A 293 9.02 49.19 47.86
N THR A 294 9.04 48.92 49.18
CA THR A 294 9.25 49.83 50.35
C THR A 294 8.41 51.11 50.61
N THR A 295 7.68 51.06 51.74
CA THR A 295 7.71 51.93 52.94
C THR A 295 8.47 53.28 52.94
N PHE A 296 7.84 54.36 53.43
CA PHE A 296 8.27 55.16 54.61
C PHE A 296 7.14 56.11 55.09
N SER A 297 7.20 56.53 56.37
CA SER A 297 6.17 57.16 57.21
C SER A 297 5.77 58.61 56.87
N GLN A 298 4.84 59.15 57.69
CA GLN A 298 4.75 60.57 58.08
C GLN A 298 6.10 61.30 58.06
#